data_AF-A0A7T7HCC7-F1
#
_entry.id   AF-A0A7T7HCC7-F1
#
_cell.length_a   1.000
_cell.length_b   1.000
_cell.length_c   1.000
_cell.angle_alpha   90.00
_cell.angle_beta   90.00
_cell.angle_gamma   90.00
#
_symmetry.space_group_name_H-M   'P 1'
#
loop_
_entity.id
_entity.type
_entity.pdbx_description
1 polymer ?
#
loop_
_entity_poly.entity_id
_entity_poly.type
_entity_poly.pdbx_seq_one_letter_code
_entity_poly.pdbx_strand_id
1 'polypeptide(L)'
;MRRIIFIILLTFIYNVKAQKNPVYREVSICGQEGMTDNAYFDIVGEKKYLSIIEEFERKLKKTENNYSNYYRLYVLPGGIKPTDLLISLIPKNLVSEENKKKKEFRVYGSDLTLEIIYDLKAKKIIKLYSRKLNPDI
;
A
#
# COMPACT_ATOMS: atom_id res chain seq x y z
N MET A 1 24.35 15.96 -39.98
CA MET A 1 24.64 15.21 -38.73
C MET A 1 24.12 15.90 -37.45
N ARG A 2 24.42 17.18 -37.19
CA ARG A 2 23.92 17.90 -35.98
C ARG A 2 22.39 17.89 -35.77
N ARG A 3 21.60 17.96 -36.85
CA ARG A 3 20.12 17.95 -36.77
C ARG A 3 19.52 16.59 -36.36
N ILE A 4 20.19 15.48 -36.71
CA ILE A 4 19.70 14.12 -36.40
C ILE A 4 19.93 13.80 -34.91
N ILE A 5 21.06 14.25 -34.34
CA ILE A 5 21.38 14.09 -32.92
C ILE A 5 20.32 14.76 -32.03
N PHE A 6 19.83 15.94 -32.41
CA PHE A 6 18.79 16.66 -31.68
C PHE A 6 17.44 15.92 -31.66
N ILE A 7 17.05 15.30 -32.79
CA ILE A 7 15.80 14.54 -32.89
C ILE A 7 15.86 13.28 -32.01
N ILE A 8 17.01 12.57 -32.00
CA ILE A 8 17.21 11.39 -31.17
C ILE A 8 17.18 11.77 -29.67
N LEU A 9 17.79 12.88 -29.29
CA LEU A 9 17.78 13.36 -27.89
C LEU A 9 16.37 13.71 -27.41
N LEU A 10 15.56 14.36 -28.26
CA LEU A 10 14.16 14.65 -27.99
C LEU A 10 13.35 13.36 -27.80
N THR A 11 13.52 12.36 -28.67
CA THR A 11 12.81 11.07 -28.52
C THR A 11 13.17 10.34 -27.22
N PHE A 12 14.42 10.43 -26.75
CA PHE A 12 14.82 9.83 -25.48
C PHE A 12 14.16 10.51 -24.27
N ILE A 13 14.10 11.84 -24.24
CA ILE A 13 13.48 12.59 -23.14
C ILE A 13 11.97 12.33 -23.05
N TYR A 14 11.28 12.19 -24.19
CA TYR A 14 9.85 11.87 -24.21
C TYR A 14 9.55 10.43 -23.76
N ASN A 15 10.42 9.46 -24.05
CA ASN A 15 10.23 8.07 -23.61
C ASN A 15 10.46 7.87 -22.10
N VAL A 16 11.34 8.66 -21.46
CA VAL A 16 11.56 8.55 -20.00
C VAL A 16 10.34 9.01 -19.18
N LYS A 17 9.55 9.95 -19.70
CA LYS A 17 8.34 10.46 -19.02
C LYS A 17 7.09 9.56 -19.14
N ALA A 18 7.16 8.49 -19.93
CA ALA A 18 6.04 7.56 -20.12
C ALA A 18 6.07 6.35 -19.16
N GLN A 19 7.00 6.31 -18.19
CA GLN A 19 6.93 5.33 -17.11
C GLN A 19 5.72 5.66 -16.24
N LYS A 20 4.64 4.88 -16.41
CA LYS A 20 3.45 4.94 -15.54
C LYS A 20 3.96 4.81 -14.11
N ASN A 21 3.75 5.84 -13.29
CA ASN A 21 4.09 5.77 -11.87
C ASN A 21 3.42 4.51 -11.29
N PRO A 22 4.15 3.71 -10.51
CA PRO A 22 3.56 2.51 -9.92
C PRO A 22 2.35 2.97 -9.09
N VAL A 23 1.20 2.33 -9.28
CA VAL A 23 -0.03 2.70 -8.56
C VAL A 23 0.16 2.50 -7.06
N TYR A 24 0.88 1.44 -6.69
CA TYR A 24 1.25 1.13 -5.31
C TYR A 24 2.72 1.38 -5.05
N ARG A 25 3.02 1.83 -3.83
CA ARG A 25 4.36 2.00 -3.29
C ARG A 25 4.53 1.06 -2.10
N GLU A 26 5.70 0.42 -2.02
CA GLU A 26 6.11 -0.31 -0.82
C GLU A 26 6.37 0.65 0.34
N VAL A 27 5.96 0.26 1.53
CA VAL A 27 6.28 0.95 2.78
C VAL A 27 6.76 -0.06 3.82
N SER A 28 7.74 0.36 4.63
CA SER A 28 8.17 -0.38 5.82
C SER A 28 8.10 0.56 7.01
N ILE A 29 7.13 0.30 7.89
CA ILE A 29 6.80 1.18 9.02
C ILE A 29 6.80 0.34 10.28
N CYS A 30 7.53 0.76 11.31
CA CYS A 30 7.67 0.02 12.57
C CYS A 30 8.17 -1.43 12.40
N GLY A 31 8.93 -1.72 11.34
CA GLY A 31 9.44 -3.05 11.00
C GLY A 31 8.43 -3.95 10.28
N GLN A 32 7.25 -3.43 9.94
CA GLN A 32 6.22 -4.13 9.22
C GLN A 32 6.23 -3.75 7.73
N GLU A 33 6.38 -4.76 6.88
CA GLU A 33 6.38 -4.63 5.43
C GLU A 33 4.94 -4.54 4.89
N GLY A 34 4.75 -3.67 3.91
CA GLY A 34 3.48 -3.53 3.22
C GLY A 34 3.56 -2.64 1.99
N MET A 35 2.38 -2.29 1.49
CA MET A 35 2.21 -1.43 0.34
C MET A 35 0.97 -0.56 0.51
N THR A 36 0.90 0.51 -0.27
CA THR A 36 -0.21 1.46 -0.28
C THR A 36 -0.28 2.15 -1.62
N ASP A 37 -1.48 2.59 -2.01
CA ASP A 37 -1.68 3.40 -3.20
C ASP A 37 -0.98 4.77 -3.07
N ASN A 38 -0.31 5.22 -4.12
CA ASN A 38 0.32 6.54 -4.18
C ASN A 38 -0.71 7.68 -4.07
N ALA A 39 -1.95 7.47 -4.53
CA ALA A 39 -3.00 8.49 -4.47
C ALA A 39 -3.28 8.97 -3.03
N TYR A 40 -3.10 8.12 -2.01
CA TYR A 40 -3.33 8.51 -0.62
C TYR A 40 -2.29 9.51 -0.10
N PHE A 41 -1.05 9.44 -0.61
CA PHE A 41 -0.02 10.43 -0.31
C PHE A 41 -0.37 11.79 -0.91
N ASP A 42 -0.90 11.80 -2.14
CA ASP A 42 -1.29 13.03 -2.84
C ASP A 42 -2.51 13.69 -2.18
N ILE A 43 -3.48 12.90 -1.76
CA ILE A 43 -4.75 13.37 -1.18
C ILE A 43 -4.58 13.90 0.25
N VAL A 44 -3.81 13.20 1.09
CA VAL A 44 -3.70 13.50 2.53
C VAL A 44 -2.38 14.20 2.89
N GLY A 45 -1.38 14.11 2.02
CA GLY A 45 -0.02 14.57 2.27
C GLY A 45 0.84 13.48 2.92
N GLU A 46 2.03 13.27 2.39
CA GLU A 46 2.94 12.18 2.75
C GLU A 46 3.20 12.08 4.26
N LYS A 47 3.59 13.19 4.91
CA LYS A 47 3.87 13.20 6.35
C LYS A 47 2.67 12.78 7.19
N LYS A 48 1.47 13.26 6.83
CA LYS A 48 0.24 12.97 7.56
C LYS A 48 -0.17 11.51 7.35
N TYR A 49 -0.09 11.03 6.12
CA TYR A 49 -0.46 9.66 5.80
C TYR A 49 0.48 8.63 6.45
N LEU A 50 1.79 8.86 6.41
CA LEU A 50 2.77 8.00 7.09
C LEU A 50 2.56 7.99 8.61
N SER A 51 2.23 9.15 9.21
CA SER A 51 1.93 9.24 10.65
C SER A 51 0.67 8.46 11.05
N ILE A 52 -0.35 8.41 10.18
CA ILE A 52 -1.56 7.60 10.39
C ILE A 52 -1.19 6.11 10.43
N ILE A 53 -0.42 5.64 9.45
CA ILE A 53 0.00 4.23 9.38
C ILE A 53 0.89 3.87 10.58
N GLU A 54 1.82 4.75 10.95
CA GLU A 54 2.71 4.54 12.09
C GLU A 54 1.94 4.45 13.41
N GLU A 55 0.95 5.31 13.62
CA GLU A 55 0.10 5.25 14.83
C GLU A 55 -0.66 3.92 14.92
N PHE A 56 -1.21 3.46 13.79
CA PHE A 56 -1.87 2.17 13.69
C PHE A 56 -0.90 1.02 14.04
N GLU A 57 0.26 0.95 13.38
CA GLU A 57 1.22 -0.16 13.57
C GLU A 57 1.74 -0.19 15.02
N ARG A 58 2.00 0.97 15.63
CA ARG A 58 2.37 1.05 17.05
C ARG A 58 1.28 0.53 17.99
N LYS A 59 0.00 0.70 17.63
CA LYS A 59 -1.12 0.13 18.41
C LYS A 59 -1.25 -1.36 18.20
N LEU A 60 -1.21 -1.82 16.95
CA LEU A 60 -1.31 -3.25 16.63
C LEU A 60 -0.18 -4.05 17.30
N LYS A 61 1.04 -3.51 17.32
CA LYS A 61 2.20 -4.14 17.97
C LYS A 61 2.02 -4.39 19.48
N LYS A 62 1.12 -3.66 20.15
CA LYS A 62 0.80 -3.85 21.57
C LYS A 62 -0.26 -4.93 21.82
N THR A 63 -0.85 -5.49 20.77
CA THR A 63 -1.81 -6.60 20.88
C THR A 63 -1.09 -7.94 20.87
N GLU A 64 -1.71 -8.99 21.43
CA GLU A 64 -1.12 -10.34 21.47
C GLU A 64 -0.85 -10.93 20.08
N ASN A 65 -1.66 -10.54 19.09
CA ASN A 65 -1.49 -10.98 17.70
C ASN A 65 -1.19 -9.77 16.79
N ASN A 66 0.09 -9.56 16.53
CA ASN A 66 0.58 -8.47 15.68
C ASN A 66 0.67 -8.83 14.19
N TYR A 67 0.27 -10.05 13.79
CA TYR A 67 0.28 -10.50 12.40
C TYR A 67 1.60 -10.28 11.66
N SER A 68 2.74 -10.49 12.33
CA SER A 68 4.08 -10.27 11.77
C SER A 68 4.39 -11.15 10.53
N ASN A 69 3.71 -12.29 10.40
CA ASN A 69 3.79 -13.20 9.25
C ASN A 69 2.86 -12.82 8.08
N TYR A 70 2.30 -11.61 8.08
CA TYR A 70 1.47 -11.06 7.01
C TYR A 70 2.13 -9.80 6.44
N TYR A 71 1.97 -9.57 5.14
CA TYR A 71 2.15 -8.24 4.54
C TYR A 71 0.94 -7.35 4.86
N ARG A 72 1.13 -6.02 4.73
CA ARG A 72 0.05 -5.03 4.86
C ARG A 72 -0.30 -4.43 3.51
N LEU A 73 -1.58 -4.27 3.24
CA LEU A 73 -2.09 -3.33 2.24
C LEU A 73 -2.87 -2.26 2.99
N TYR A 74 -2.37 -1.03 2.98
CA TYR A 74 -3.03 0.11 3.61
C TYR A 74 -3.92 0.82 2.59
N VAL A 75 -5.19 1.01 2.95
CA VAL A 75 -6.22 1.60 2.12
C VAL A 75 -6.93 2.67 2.93
N LEU A 76 -7.05 3.87 2.36
CA LEU A 76 -7.65 5.01 3.02
C LEU A 76 -8.99 5.37 2.33
N PRO A 77 -10.10 4.71 2.69
CA PRO A 77 -11.40 5.00 2.10
C PRO A 77 -11.83 6.44 2.39
N GLY A 78 -12.55 7.07 1.46
CA GLY A 78 -13.11 8.41 1.64
C GLY A 78 -12.18 9.59 1.33
N GLY A 79 -10.95 9.34 0.86
CA GLY A 79 -10.08 10.37 0.28
C GLY A 79 -9.64 11.44 1.30
N ILE A 80 -10.06 12.70 1.08
CA ILE A 80 -9.54 13.89 1.81
C ILE A 80 -9.91 13.86 3.31
N LYS A 81 -11.06 13.29 3.67
CA LYS A 81 -11.56 13.20 5.05
C LYS A 81 -11.88 11.76 5.41
N PRO A 82 -10.85 10.90 5.52
CA PRO A 82 -11.06 9.52 5.85
C PRO A 82 -11.47 9.39 7.31
N THR A 83 -12.48 8.57 7.58
CA THR A 83 -12.87 8.20 8.95
C THR A 83 -12.08 7.00 9.44
N ASP A 84 -11.65 6.15 8.52
CA ASP A 84 -11.05 4.85 8.80
C ASP A 84 -9.81 4.61 7.95
N LEU A 85 -8.89 3.81 8.48
CA LEU A 85 -7.84 3.14 7.72
C LEU A 85 -8.22 1.66 7.62
N LEU A 86 -8.27 1.14 6.41
CA LEU A 86 -8.46 -0.29 6.14
C LEU A 86 -7.09 -0.93 5.92
N ILE A 87 -6.86 -2.07 6.56
CA ILE A 87 -5.60 -2.78 6.48
C ILE A 87 -5.89 -4.22 6.09
N SER A 88 -5.59 -4.58 4.85
CA SER A 88 -5.64 -5.97 4.45
C SER A 88 -4.36 -6.67 4.90
N LEU A 89 -4.55 -7.77 5.62
CA LEU A 89 -3.49 -8.67 6.08
C LEU A 89 -3.38 -9.80 5.07
N ILE A 90 -2.23 -9.88 4.40
CA ILE A 90 -1.99 -10.88 3.37
C ILE A 90 -0.91 -11.86 3.85
N PRO A 91 -1.23 -13.14 4.12
CA PRO A 91 -0.26 -14.10 4.59
C PRO A 91 0.98 -14.16 3.67
N LYS A 92 2.18 -14.05 4.24
CA LYS A 92 3.44 -14.02 3.44
C LYS A 92 3.66 -15.31 2.64
N ASN A 93 3.10 -16.43 3.09
CA ASN A 93 3.18 -17.72 2.40
C ASN A 93 2.28 -17.81 1.15
N LEU A 94 1.34 -16.89 0.95
CA LEU A 94 0.49 -16.85 -0.25
C LEU A 94 1.08 -16.04 -1.39
N VAL A 95 2.02 -15.14 -1.10
CA VAL A 95 2.66 -14.31 -2.12
C VAL A 95 3.75 -15.13 -2.80
N SER A 96 3.69 -15.23 -4.14
CA SER A 96 4.73 -15.92 -4.92
C SER A 96 6.08 -15.20 -4.80
N GLU A 97 7.19 -15.94 -4.95
CA GLU A 97 8.54 -15.35 -4.92
C GLU A 97 8.74 -14.28 -6.00
N GLU A 98 8.11 -14.45 -7.16
CA GLU A 98 8.10 -13.43 -8.22
C GLU A 98 7.44 -12.13 -7.75
N ASN A 99 6.28 -12.23 -7.10
CA ASN A 99 5.53 -11.09 -6.60
C ASN A 99 6.25 -10.41 -5.42
N LYS A 100 6.91 -11.18 -4.55
CA LYS A 100 7.79 -10.63 -3.49
C LYS A 100 8.92 -9.79 -4.08
N LYS A 101 9.59 -10.27 -5.14
CA LYS A 101 10.65 -9.52 -5.84
C LYS A 101 10.12 -8.22 -6.46
N LYS A 102 8.90 -8.25 -6.98
CA LYS A 102 8.21 -7.07 -7.54
C LYS A 102 7.59 -6.15 -6.48
N LYS A 103 7.58 -6.56 -5.20
CA LYS A 103 6.90 -5.86 -4.09
C LYS A 103 5.39 -5.67 -4.34
N GLU A 104 4.80 -6.61 -5.07
CA GLU A 104 3.36 -6.69 -5.30
C GLU A 104 2.81 -7.77 -4.36
N PHE A 105 2.24 -7.37 -3.23
CA PHE A 105 1.81 -8.33 -2.22
C PHE A 105 0.35 -8.77 -2.41
N ARG A 106 -0.41 -8.21 -3.36
CA ARG A 106 -1.84 -8.49 -3.49
C ARG A 106 -2.05 -9.93 -3.94
N VAL A 107 -2.92 -10.63 -3.23
CA VAL A 107 -3.38 -11.99 -3.57
C VAL A 107 -4.90 -11.96 -3.63
N TYR A 108 -5.44 -12.13 -4.83
CA TYR A 108 -6.88 -12.00 -5.08
C TYR A 108 -7.65 -13.30 -4.81
N GLY A 109 -8.89 -13.18 -4.34
CA GLY A 109 -9.82 -14.30 -4.17
C GLY A 109 -9.52 -15.28 -3.01
N SER A 110 -8.44 -15.07 -2.26
CA SER A 110 -8.07 -15.94 -1.13
C SER A 110 -8.97 -15.72 0.10
N ASP A 111 -9.48 -16.80 0.67
CA ASP A 111 -10.24 -16.80 1.94
C ASP A 111 -9.35 -16.55 3.18
N LEU A 112 -8.03 -16.66 3.02
CA LEU A 112 -7.05 -16.53 4.09
C LEU A 112 -6.59 -15.09 4.34
N THR A 113 -6.99 -14.15 3.48
CA THR A 113 -6.73 -12.73 3.72
C THR A 113 -7.72 -12.18 4.75
N LEU A 114 -7.20 -11.38 5.68
CA LEU A 114 -8.00 -10.73 6.71
C LEU A 114 -8.02 -9.22 6.45
N GLU A 115 -8.99 -8.52 7.02
CA GLU A 115 -9.04 -7.06 7.03
C GLU A 115 -9.24 -6.54 8.44
N ILE A 116 -8.44 -5.53 8.79
CA ILE A 116 -8.60 -4.72 9.99
C ILE A 116 -9.18 -3.36 9.60
N ILE A 117 -10.17 -2.91 10.38
CA ILE A 117 -10.65 -1.52 10.33
C ILE A 117 -10.10 -0.77 11.54
N TYR A 118 -9.42 0.34 11.28
CA TYR A 118 -8.89 1.24 12.30
C TYR A 118 -9.60 2.60 12.23
N ASP A 119 -10.32 2.96 13.30
CA ASP A 119 -10.97 4.26 13.45
C ASP A 119 -9.92 5.35 13.66
N LEU A 120 -9.83 6.33 12.76
CA LEU A 120 -8.84 7.40 12.83
C LEU A 120 -9.18 8.45 13.90
N LYS A 121 -10.46 8.63 14.22
CA LYS A 121 -10.94 9.60 15.21
C LYS A 121 -10.82 9.04 16.63
N ALA A 122 -11.34 7.84 16.84
CA ALA A 122 -11.30 7.15 18.13
C ALA A 122 -9.92 6.51 18.38
N LYS A 123 -9.09 6.38 17.35
CA LYS A 123 -7.75 5.77 17.40
C LYS A 123 -7.82 4.33 17.91
N LYS A 124 -8.75 3.54 17.39
CA LYS A 124 -9.04 2.17 17.87
C LYS A 124 -9.19 1.19 16.73
N ILE A 125 -8.70 -0.03 16.96
CA ILE A 125 -9.00 -1.17 16.10
C ILE A 125 -10.45 -1.56 16.38
N ILE A 126 -11.31 -1.48 15.36
CA ILE A 126 -12.74 -1.71 15.50
C ILE A 126 -13.07 -3.19 15.27
N LYS A 127 -12.55 -3.75 14.17
CA LYS A 127 -12.99 -5.05 13.68
C LYS A 127 -11.88 -5.77 12.93
N LEU A 128 -11.89 -7.09 13.05
CA LEU A 128 -11.13 -8.04 12.24
C LEU A 128 -12.12 -9.00 11.59
N TYR A 129 -11.99 -9.26 10.29
CA TYR A 129 -12.79 -10.27 9.60
C TYR A 129 -12.06 -10.81 8.37
N SER A 130 -12.46 -11.99 7.88
CA SER A 130 -11.99 -12.52 6.60
C SER A 130 -12.57 -11.69 5.47
N ARG A 131 -11.72 -11.31 4.51
CA ARG A 131 -12.12 -10.55 3.32
C ARG A 131 -11.25 -10.94 2.14
N LYS A 132 -11.87 -11.34 1.03
CA LYS A 132 -11.20 -11.54 -0.24
C LYS A 132 -10.81 -10.20 -0.86
N LEU A 133 -9.57 -10.08 -1.30
CA LEU A 133 -9.16 -8.99 -2.18
C LEU A 133 -9.74 -9.24 -3.57
N ASN A 134 -10.31 -8.20 -4.16
CA ASN A 134 -10.80 -8.20 -5.53
C ASN A 134 -9.80 -7.46 -6.43
N PRO A 135 -9.54 -7.96 -7.66
CA PRO A 135 -8.60 -7.38 -8.62
C PRO A 135 -9.14 -6.14 -9.33
N ASP A 136 -9.74 -5.23 -8.55
CA ASP A 136 -10.38 -3.98 -8.95
C ASP A 136 -11.92 -4.06 -9.13
N ILE A 137 -12.57 -3.02 -8.59
CA ILE A 137 -13.62 -2.24 -9.26
C ILE A 137 -12.87 -1.07 -9.90
#